data_AF-W1XLM4-F1
#
_entry.id   AF-W1XLM4-F1
#
_cell.length_a   1.000
_cell.length_b   1.000
_cell.length_c   1.000
_cell.angle_alpha   90.00
_cell.angle_beta   90.00
_cell.angle_gamma   90.00
#
_symmetry.space_group_name_H-M   'P 1'
#
loop_
_entity.id
_entity.type
_entity.pdbx_description
1 polymer ?
#
loop_
_entity_poly.entity_id
_entity_poly.type
_entity_poly.pdbx_seq_one_letter_code
_entity_poly.pdbx_strand_id
1 'polypeptide(L)'
;LIPTGLGDASDMELFFDQDRMLKTIEFAKVHGITIIMSNHDFHGTPSREVIVNRLIQMKEFLADVPKIAVMPHTTGDVLTLLEATAEVKALYPSDP
;
A
#
# COMPACT_ATOMS: atom_id res chain seq x y z
N LEU A 1 21.40 0.39 0.12
CA LEU A 1 20.66 0.85 1.32
C LEU A 1 20.11 -0.34 2.10
N ILE A 2 19.28 -1.21 1.52
CA ILE A 2 18.78 -2.42 2.22
C ILE A 2 19.88 -3.23 2.95
N PRO A 3 21.04 -3.56 2.33
CA PRO A 3 22.05 -4.38 3.01
C PRO A 3 22.80 -3.67 4.13
N THR A 4 22.68 -2.34 4.23
CA THR A 4 23.38 -1.57 5.26
C THR A 4 22.66 -1.67 6.61
N GLY A 5 21.41 -2.14 6.64
CA GLY A 5 20.62 -2.29 7.87
C GLY A 5 20.34 -0.97 8.60
N LEU A 6 20.40 0.17 7.90
CA LEU A 6 20.25 1.51 8.49
C LEU A 6 18.78 1.97 8.59
N GLY A 7 17.84 1.21 8.02
CA GLY A 7 16.41 1.51 8.10
C GLY A 7 15.63 0.23 8.29
N ASP A 8 14.48 0.33 8.97
CA ASP A 8 13.64 -0.82 9.33
C ASP A 8 12.59 -1.14 8.25
N ALA A 9 12.25 -0.16 7.42
CA ALA A 9 11.25 -0.28 6.38
C ALA A 9 11.65 0.42 5.08
N SER A 10 11.09 -0.06 3.97
CA SER A 10 11.22 0.55 2.64
C SER A 10 9.83 0.75 2.04
N ASP A 11 9.58 1.96 1.50
CA ASP A 11 8.37 2.27 0.74
C ASP A 11 8.60 1.92 -0.75
N MET A 12 7.64 1.21 -1.35
CA MET A 12 7.65 0.79 -2.76
C MET A 12 6.32 1.16 -3.41
N GLU A 13 6.34 1.89 -4.53
CA GLU A 13 5.10 2.27 -5.21
C GLU A 13 4.50 1.08 -6.00
N LEU A 14 3.19 0.84 -5.84
CA LEU A 14 2.44 -0.25 -6.48
C LEU A 14 2.50 -0.20 -8.01
N PHE A 15 2.50 1.00 -8.60
CA PHE A 15 2.52 1.19 -10.06
C PHE A 15 3.92 1.50 -10.60
N PHE A 16 4.96 1.16 -9.83
CA PHE A 16 6.32 1.11 -10.35
C PHE A 16 6.51 -0.11 -11.26
N ASP A 17 7.67 -0.18 -11.94
CA ASP A 17 8.06 -1.34 -12.73
C ASP A 17 7.94 -2.63 -11.91
N GLN A 18 7.02 -3.51 -12.33
CA GLN A 18 6.59 -4.66 -11.54
C GLN A 18 7.73 -5.68 -11.32
N ASP A 19 8.54 -5.93 -12.35
CA ASP A 19 9.67 -6.86 -12.26
C ASP A 19 10.73 -6.38 -11.26
N ARG A 20 11.04 -5.08 -11.29
CA ARG A 20 11.97 -4.46 -10.34
C ARG A 20 11.39 -4.41 -8.94
N MET A 21 10.11 -4.10 -8.81
CA MET A 21 9.40 -4.06 -7.54
C MET A 21 9.45 -5.43 -6.86
N LEU A 22 9.06 -6.51 -7.56
CA LEU A 22 9.08 -7.87 -7.02
C LEU A 22 10.47 -8.31 -6.57
N LYS A 23 11.50 -8.09 -7.40
CA LYS A 23 12.90 -8.39 -7.03
C LYS A 23 13.36 -7.62 -5.79
N THR A 24 12.92 -6.37 -5.64
CA THR A 24 13.27 -5.53 -4.49
C THR A 24 12.57 -6.01 -3.23
N ILE A 25 11.31 -6.44 -3.32
CA ILE A 25 10.55 -7.01 -2.21
C ILE A 25 11.21 -8.29 -1.71
N GLU A 26 11.55 -9.21 -2.62
CA GLU A 26 12.25 -10.45 -2.26
C GLU A 26 13.58 -10.14 -1.56
N PHE A 27 14.36 -9.20 -2.12
CA PHE A 27 15.63 -8.79 -1.54
C PHE A 27 15.48 -8.16 -0.16
N ALA A 28 14.50 -7.27 0.03
CA ALA A 28 14.20 -6.63 1.31
C ALA A 28 13.78 -7.65 2.38
N LYS A 29 12.90 -8.59 2.03
CA LYS A 29 12.42 -9.63 2.96
C LYS A 29 13.55 -10.54 3.45
N VAL A 30 14.48 -10.93 2.57
CA VAL A 30 15.67 -11.71 2.97
C VAL A 30 16.54 -10.97 3.99
N HIS A 31 16.52 -9.64 3.99
CA HIS A 31 17.27 -8.80 4.92
C HIS A 31 16.43 -8.34 6.13
N GLY A 32 15.20 -8.85 6.29
CA GLY A 32 14.32 -8.50 7.41
C GLY A 32 13.76 -7.08 7.36
N ILE A 33 13.76 -6.44 6.19
CA ILE A 33 13.21 -5.09 6.00
C ILE A 33 11.70 -5.18 5.73
N THR A 34 10.92 -4.39 6.46
CA THR A 34 9.47 -4.26 6.25
C THR A 34 9.18 -3.52 4.94
N ILE A 35 8.28 -4.06 4.13
CA ILE A 35 7.80 -3.43 2.90
C ILE A 35 6.49 -2.70 3.15
N ILE A 36 6.53 -1.39 2.99
CA ILE A 36 5.34 -0.54 2.84
C ILE A 36 5.09 -0.42 1.34
N MET A 37 3.98 -0.93 0.84
CA MET A 37 3.63 -0.73 -0.57
C MET A 37 2.64 0.42 -0.67
N SER A 38 2.97 1.44 -1.45
CA SER A 38 2.23 2.68 -1.49
C SER A 38 1.56 2.93 -2.84
N ASN A 39 0.42 3.61 -2.81
CA ASN A 39 -0.19 4.22 -3.98
C ASN A 39 -0.66 5.63 -3.63
N HIS A 40 -0.44 6.58 -4.54
CA HIS A 40 -0.76 7.98 -4.33
C HIS A 40 -1.61 8.50 -5.49
N ASP A 41 -2.75 9.14 -5.20
CA ASP A 41 -3.54 9.90 -6.16
C ASP A 41 -3.64 11.36 -5.70
N PHE A 42 -2.83 12.22 -6.33
CA PHE A 42 -2.79 13.65 -5.99
C PHE A 42 -3.90 14.47 -6.67
N HIS A 43 -4.69 13.86 -7.56
CA HIS A 43 -5.70 14.57 -8.35
C HIS A 43 -7.12 14.32 -7.85
N GLY A 44 -7.36 13.24 -7.12
CA GLY A 44 -8.70 12.96 -6.61
C GLY A 44 -8.74 11.75 -5.67
N THR A 45 -9.96 11.42 -5.27
CA THR A 45 -10.27 10.22 -4.52
C THR A 45 -10.96 9.23 -5.45
N PRO A 46 -10.33 8.08 -5.78
CA PRO A 46 -10.97 7.02 -6.56
C PRO A 46 -12.20 6.47 -5.84
N SER A 47 -13.02 5.69 -6.56
CA SER A 47 -14.15 5.00 -5.94
C SER A 47 -13.67 4.06 -4.82
N ARG A 48 -14.57 3.77 -3.86
CA ARG A 48 -14.32 2.84 -2.76
C ARG A 48 -13.74 1.50 -3.27
N GLU A 49 -14.36 0.93 -4.30
CA GLU A 49 -13.94 -0.34 -4.91
C GLU A 49 -12.51 -0.29 -5.47
N VAL A 50 -12.12 0.83 -6.10
CA VAL A 50 -10.76 1.00 -6.61
C VAL A 50 -9.75 1.07 -5.47
N ILE A 51 -10.08 1.79 -4.39
CA ILE A 51 -9.22 1.87 -3.20
C ILE A 51 -9.05 0.49 -2.57
N VAL A 52 -10.15 -0.23 -2.35
CA VAL A 52 -10.14 -1.60 -1.79
C VAL A 52 -9.30 -2.54 -2.65
N ASN A 53 -9.52 -2.56 -3.97
CA ASN A 53 -8.78 -3.43 -4.88
C ASN A 53 -7.28 -3.14 -4.88
N ARG A 54 -6.87 -1.87 -4.84
CA ARG A 54 -5.44 -1.50 -4.77
C ARG A 54 -4.81 -1.98 -3.46
N LEU A 55 -5.50 -1.81 -2.33
CA LEU A 55 -5.00 -2.29 -1.03
C LEU A 55 -4.89 -3.82 -1.00
N ILE A 56 -5.88 -4.55 -1.52
CA ILE A 56 -5.84 -6.01 -1.65
C ILE A 56 -4.68 -6.44 -2.56
N GLN A 57 -4.51 -5.79 -3.71
CA GLN A 57 -3.43 -6.06 -4.65
C GLN A 57 -2.04 -5.90 -4.00
N MET A 58 -1.84 -4.88 -3.15
CA MET A 58 -0.59 -4.73 -2.40
C MET A 58 -0.31 -5.93 -1.49
N LYS A 59 -1.35 -6.50 -0.87
CA LYS A 59 -1.23 -7.71 -0.04
C LYS A 59 -0.88 -8.94 -0.88
N GLU A 60 -1.48 -9.06 -2.06
CA GLU A 60 -1.16 -10.14 -3.02
C GLU A 60 0.30 -10.07 -3.49
N PHE A 61 0.87 -8.85 -3.56
CA PHE A 61 2.30 -8.64 -3.78
C PHE A 61 3.16 -8.73 -2.52
N LEU A 62 2.64 -9.33 -1.44
CA LEU A 62 3.34 -9.58 -0.19
C LEU A 62 3.80 -8.31 0.54
N ALA A 63 3.13 -7.17 0.35
CA ALA A 63 3.38 -5.99 1.19
C ALA A 63 3.07 -6.31 2.66
N ASP A 64 3.96 -5.89 3.55
CA ASP A 64 3.74 -6.04 4.99
C ASP A 64 2.76 -4.96 5.48
N VAL A 65 2.80 -3.77 4.87
CA VAL A 65 1.85 -2.67 5.12
C VAL A 65 1.37 -2.08 3.78
N PRO A 66 0.11 -2.33 3.37
CA PRO A 66 -0.55 -1.61 2.29
C PRO A 66 -0.81 -0.15 2.67
N LYS A 67 -0.49 0.79 1.80
CA LYS A 67 -0.64 2.23 2.02
C LYS A 67 -1.29 2.89 0.82
N ILE A 68 -2.31 3.71 1.04
CA ILE A 68 -2.88 4.56 0.00
C ILE A 68 -3.07 5.99 0.53
N ALA A 69 -2.75 6.98 -0.31
CA ALA A 69 -3.05 8.38 -0.04
C ALA A 69 -3.75 9.00 -1.26
N VAL A 70 -4.82 9.72 -1.03
CA VAL A 70 -5.70 10.27 -2.08
C VAL A 70 -6.03 11.72 -1.76
N MET A 71 -6.37 12.51 -2.78
CA MET A 71 -6.71 13.93 -2.64
C MET A 71 -8.24 14.10 -2.58
N PRO A 72 -8.83 14.47 -1.43
CA PRO A 72 -10.27 14.73 -1.36
C PRO A 72 -10.59 16.12 -1.95
N HIS A 73 -11.67 16.21 -2.72
CA HIS A 73 -12.26 17.46 -3.19
C HIS A 73 -13.58 17.78 -2.48
N THR A 74 -14.17 16.79 -1.82
CA THR A 74 -15.40 16.93 -1.04
C THR A 74 -15.29 16.18 0.29
N THR A 75 -16.21 16.46 1.23
CA THR A 75 -16.34 15.66 2.45
C THR A 75 -16.76 14.22 2.14
N GLY A 76 -17.52 13.99 1.05
CA GLY A 76 -17.88 12.66 0.57
C GLY A 76 -16.66 11.82 0.17
N ASP A 77 -15.61 12.45 -0.34
CA ASP A 77 -14.36 11.77 -0.68
C ASP A 77 -13.63 11.25 0.57
N VAL A 78 -13.64 12.04 1.65
CA VAL A 78 -13.08 11.61 2.94
C VAL A 78 -13.86 10.42 3.49
N LEU A 79 -15.20 10.43 3.38
CA LEU A 79 -16.03 9.29 3.77
C LEU A 79 -15.73 8.07 2.89
N THR A 80 -15.55 8.24 1.58
CA THR A 80 -15.18 7.18 0.65
C THR A 80 -13.87 6.49 1.06
N LEU A 81 -12.86 7.27 1.46
CA LEU A 81 -11.59 6.74 1.96
C LEU A 81 -11.77 5.94 3.28
N LEU A 82 -12.56 6.47 4.22
CA LEU A 82 -12.83 5.79 5.49
C LEU A 82 -13.63 4.50 5.30
N GLU A 83 -14.61 4.49 4.40
CA GLU A 83 -15.38 3.30 4.04
C GLU A 83 -14.48 2.21 3.45
N ALA A 84 -13.62 2.56 2.49
CA ALA A 84 -12.68 1.61 1.90
C ALA A 84 -11.71 1.06 2.95
N THR A 85 -11.23 1.90 3.86
CA THR A 85 -10.35 1.51 4.96
C THR A 85 -11.04 0.52 5.90
N ALA A 86 -12.28 0.80 6.29
CA ALA A 86 -13.07 -0.07 7.14
C ALA A 86 -13.38 -1.42 6.47
N GLU A 87 -13.66 -1.42 5.17
CA GLU A 87 -13.92 -2.62 4.38
C GLU A 87 -12.70 -3.55 4.35
N VAL A 88 -11.51 -3.02 4.03
CA VAL A 88 -10.27 -3.81 4.04
C VAL A 88 -9.95 -4.33 5.44
N LYS A 89 -10.14 -3.52 6.49
CA LYS A 89 -9.92 -3.97 7.87
C LYS A 89 -10.89 -5.09 8.28
N ALA A 90 -12.14 -5.04 7.82
CA ALA A 90 -13.12 -6.10 8.09
C ALA A 90 -12.77 -7.41 7.38
N LEU A 91 -12.23 -7.34 6.15
CA LEU A 91 -11.73 -8.51 5.41
C LEU A 91 -10.46 -9.10 6.03
N TYR A 92 -9.60 -8.26 6.62
CA TYR A 92 -8.33 -8.66 7.22
C TYR A 92 -8.16 -8.13 8.66
N PRO A 93 -8.90 -8.66 9.65
CA PRO A 93 -8.93 -8.08 11.00
C PRO A 93 -7.60 -8.11 11.74
N SER A 94 -6.78 -9.12 11.46
CA SER A 94 -5.49 -9.37 12.13
C SER A 94 -4.33 -8.57 11.54
N ASP A 95 -4.53 -8.02 10.34
CA ASP A 95 -3.47 -7.30 9.65
C ASP A 95 -3.35 -5.89 10.22
N PRO A 96 -2.13 -5.32 10.28
CA PRO A 96 -1.90 -3.97 10.80
C PRO A 96 -2.76 -2.93 10.06
#